data_AF-A0A926CRU7-F1
#
_entry.id   AF-A0A926CRU7-F1
#
_cell.length_a   1.000
_cell.length_b   1.000
_cell.length_c   1.000
_cell.angle_alpha   90.00
_cell.angle_beta   90.00
_cell.angle_gamma   90.00
#
_symmetry.space_group_name_H-M   'P 1'
#
loop_
_entity.id
_entity.type
_entity.pdbx_description
1 polymer ?
#
loop_
_entity_poly.entity_id
_entity_poly.type
_entity_poly.pdbx_seq_one_letter_code
_entity_poly.pdbx_strand_id
1 'polypeptide(L)'
;MVRLRLRIQLLVLIILLLSLPLTAALSQESGGLFTAAEMPLGSRISPCRSTIPRSRAVTIDFTALKAASTLTLNLFDDVTYTAVNTKLEPRPLGQPGYIWSGRLAGIEMSSVTLVVNDQSGIVNGMIGVPGYRYALSAVGQGGVHEIAQYELGSGEIAYASTNFIASTLLQPRVDDGSEIDILVIYTPGAKSIMERVVGDVDTAIDGAIAHTNQIFTDSGITTQLNLVHVQPIFYLEQPNVDFDADLNNLMGTDDGYMDDVHALRDLYQADLVAMISGVWFA
;
A
#
# COMPACT_ATOMS: atom_id res chain seq x y z
N MET A 1 63.09 70.24 -15.40
CA MET A 1 62.09 70.67 -16.41
C MET A 1 61.80 69.50 -17.36
N VAL A 2 60.58 68.96 -17.25
CA VAL A 2 59.72 68.33 -18.28
C VAL A 2 60.36 67.49 -19.42
N ARG A 3 60.09 66.17 -19.46
CA ARG A 3 59.32 65.42 -20.50
C ARG A 3 59.72 63.91 -20.63
N LEU A 4 58.78 63.05 -20.21
CA LEU A 4 58.15 61.94 -20.96
C LEU A 4 59.02 60.80 -21.57
N ARG A 5 58.76 59.54 -21.16
CA ARG A 5 58.57 58.36 -22.07
C ARG A 5 58.07 57.08 -21.36
N LEU A 6 56.77 56.82 -21.53
CA LEU A 6 56.06 55.56 -21.86
C LEU A 6 56.81 54.19 -21.85
N ARG A 7 56.30 53.20 -21.09
CA ARG A 7 56.25 51.71 -21.32
C ARG A 7 55.23 51.12 -20.30
N ILE A 8 53.98 50.74 -20.59
CA ILE A 8 53.34 49.61 -21.32
C ILE A 8 53.73 48.18 -20.83
N GLN A 9 52.67 47.41 -20.47
CA GLN A 9 52.51 45.94 -20.31
C GLN A 9 52.63 45.40 -18.86
N LEU A 10 51.75 44.54 -18.30
CA LEU A 10 50.68 43.66 -18.81
C LEU A 10 49.80 43.26 -17.59
N LEU A 11 48.47 43.43 -17.62
CA LEU A 11 47.57 42.87 -16.58
C LEU A 11 46.72 41.77 -17.24
N VAL A 12 46.91 40.53 -16.82
CA VAL A 12 46.14 39.37 -17.25
C VAL A 12 44.83 39.35 -16.47
N LEU A 13 43.71 39.58 -17.15
CA LEU A 13 42.37 39.45 -16.58
C LEU A 13 41.82 38.05 -16.95
N ILE A 14 41.79 37.14 -15.97
CA ILE A 14 41.13 35.84 -16.10
C ILE A 14 39.63 36.07 -15.91
N ILE A 15 38.86 35.94 -17.00
CA ILE A 15 37.39 35.88 -16.94
C ILE A 15 37.02 34.42 -16.66
N LEU A 16 36.66 34.14 -15.41
CA LEU A 16 36.08 32.86 -14.99
C LEU A 16 34.57 32.91 -15.28
N LEU A 17 34.15 32.36 -16.42
CA LEU A 17 32.74 32.08 -16.72
C LEU A 17 32.28 30.93 -15.81
N LEU A 18 31.62 31.26 -14.69
CA LEU A 18 30.86 30.29 -13.89
C LEU A 18 29.59 29.93 -14.68
N SER A 19 29.61 28.78 -15.35
CA SER A 19 28.41 28.09 -15.80
C SER A 19 27.73 27.46 -14.58
N LEU A 20 26.82 28.18 -13.94
CA LEU A 20 25.90 27.58 -12.98
C LEU A 20 24.93 26.66 -13.74
N PRO A 21 24.79 25.37 -13.39
CA PRO A 21 23.70 24.57 -13.91
C PRO A 21 22.40 25.20 -13.43
N LEU A 22 21.52 25.49 -14.38
CA LEU A 22 20.14 25.90 -14.12
C LEU A 22 19.41 24.67 -13.57
N THR A 23 19.54 24.42 -12.27
CA THR A 23 18.69 23.44 -11.59
C THR A 23 17.28 24.01 -11.63
N ALA A 24 16.43 23.46 -12.49
CA ALA A 24 15.01 23.69 -12.44
C ALA A 24 14.52 23.21 -11.07
N ALA A 25 14.36 24.14 -10.13
CA ALA A 25 13.59 23.89 -8.93
C ALA A 25 12.15 23.65 -9.37
N LEU A 26 11.69 22.40 -9.27
CA LEU A 26 10.27 22.10 -9.35
C LEU A 26 9.60 22.93 -8.26
N SER A 27 8.66 23.80 -8.65
CA SER A 27 7.92 24.64 -7.73
C SER A 27 7.14 23.75 -6.75
N GLN A 28 7.60 23.70 -5.51
CA GLN A 28 6.93 23.04 -4.41
C GLN A 28 5.68 23.84 -4.05
N GLU A 29 4.49 23.31 -4.33
CA GLU A 29 3.27 23.86 -3.73
C GLU A 29 3.32 23.60 -2.22
N SER A 30 3.68 24.65 -1.48
CA SER A 30 3.65 24.72 -0.03
C SER A 30 2.22 24.55 0.48
N GLY A 31 1.86 23.34 0.92
CA GLY A 31 0.56 23.07 1.56
C GLY A 31 -0.04 21.67 1.35
N GLY A 32 0.57 20.84 0.49
CA GLY A 32 0.14 19.46 0.26
C GLY A 32 0.72 18.45 1.26
N LEU A 33 0.06 17.30 1.42
CA LEU A 33 0.52 16.19 2.26
C LEU A 33 1.84 15.57 1.75
N PHE A 34 2.05 15.61 0.43
CA PHE A 34 3.17 14.95 -0.23
C PHE A 34 4.21 15.96 -0.72
N THR A 35 5.49 15.70 -0.46
CA THR A 35 6.61 16.45 -1.05
C THR A 35 7.33 15.57 -2.06
N ALA A 36 7.73 16.11 -3.22
CA ALA A 36 8.44 15.35 -4.24
C ALA A 36 9.76 14.76 -3.70
N ALA A 37 10.05 13.51 -4.05
CA ALA A 37 11.29 12.82 -3.71
C ALA A 37 11.91 12.15 -4.95
N GLU A 38 13.17 11.74 -4.82
CA GLU A 38 13.82 10.91 -5.84
C GLU A 38 13.46 9.43 -5.64
N MET A 39 13.19 8.71 -6.72
CA MET A 39 13.00 7.26 -6.68
C MET A 39 14.30 6.56 -6.29
N PRO A 40 14.34 5.74 -5.22
CA PRO A 40 15.56 5.05 -4.83
C PRO A 40 16.05 4.09 -5.91
N LEU A 41 17.36 4.15 -6.23
CA LEU A 41 18.02 3.28 -7.20
C LEU A 41 17.82 1.80 -6.84
N GLY A 42 17.47 0.97 -7.83
CA GLY A 42 17.25 -0.47 -7.62
C GLY A 42 15.83 -0.85 -7.17
N SER A 43 14.96 0.14 -6.91
CA SER A 43 13.51 -0.06 -6.77
C SER A 43 12.91 -0.38 -8.14
N ARG A 44 13.20 -1.57 -8.68
CA ARG A 44 12.65 -2.03 -9.95
C ARG A 44 11.16 -2.33 -9.76
N ILE A 45 10.33 -1.36 -10.17
CA ILE A 45 9.13 -1.51 -11.00
C ILE A 45 8.70 -2.99 -11.13
N SER A 46 7.78 -3.45 -10.28
CA SER A 46 7.23 -4.83 -10.30
C SER A 46 6.70 -5.22 -11.69
N PRO A 47 6.84 -6.48 -12.13
CA PRO A 47 6.38 -6.94 -13.45
C PRO A 47 4.85 -6.89 -13.66
N CYS A 48 4.02 -6.76 -12.61
CA CYS A 48 2.59 -6.43 -12.75
C CYS A 48 2.27 -5.04 -13.34
N ARG A 49 3.29 -4.28 -13.77
CA ARG A 49 3.18 -2.89 -14.23
C ARG A 49 2.83 -2.69 -15.71
N SER A 50 2.32 -3.69 -16.44
CA SER A 50 2.02 -3.48 -17.87
C SER A 50 0.90 -2.46 -18.15
N THR A 51 0.27 -1.89 -17.12
CA THR A 51 -0.84 -0.92 -17.21
C THR A 51 -0.76 0.27 -16.22
N ILE A 52 0.41 0.63 -15.66
CA ILE A 52 0.50 1.87 -14.86
C ILE A 52 0.64 3.08 -15.79
N PRO A 53 -0.35 3.99 -15.88
CA PRO A 53 -0.24 5.15 -16.78
C PRO A 53 0.77 6.18 -16.26
N ARG A 54 1.03 6.23 -14.93
CA ARG A 54 1.99 7.13 -14.27
C ARG A 54 2.23 6.83 -12.78
N SER A 55 3.43 7.13 -12.29
CA SER A 55 3.78 7.11 -10.87
C SER A 55 4.83 8.17 -10.50
N ARG A 56 4.98 8.49 -9.20
CA ARG A 56 6.00 9.43 -8.66
C ARG A 56 6.45 9.05 -7.26
N ALA A 57 7.66 9.46 -6.87
CA ALA A 57 8.16 9.33 -5.50
C ALA A 57 7.85 10.56 -4.66
N VAL A 58 7.52 10.35 -3.39
CA VAL A 58 7.15 11.38 -2.43
C VAL A 58 7.66 11.07 -1.03
N THR A 59 7.82 12.09 -0.19
CA THR A 59 7.81 11.98 1.27
C THR A 59 6.49 12.51 1.83
N ILE A 60 6.15 12.08 3.04
CA ILE A 60 4.87 12.36 3.68
C ILE A 60 5.06 13.28 4.89
N ASP A 61 4.21 14.29 5.04
CA ASP A 61 4.10 15.03 6.29
C ASP A 61 3.25 14.26 7.31
N PHE A 62 3.92 13.47 8.16
CA PHE A 62 3.28 12.70 9.23
C PHE A 62 2.59 13.55 10.29
N THR A 63 3.03 14.80 10.47
CA THR A 63 2.42 15.73 11.43
C THR A 63 1.05 16.15 10.91
N ALA A 64 0.98 16.53 9.63
CA ALA A 64 -0.28 16.84 8.96
C ALA A 64 -1.21 15.63 8.92
N LEU A 65 -0.68 14.45 8.56
CA LEU A 65 -1.45 13.21 8.46
C LEU A 65 -2.17 12.83 9.76
N LYS A 66 -1.50 12.99 10.91
CA LYS A 66 -2.05 12.60 12.21
C LYS A 66 -3.03 13.63 12.78
N ALA A 67 -2.81 14.91 12.55
CA ALA A 67 -3.52 15.99 13.24
C ALA A 67 -4.76 16.51 12.48
N ALA A 68 -4.82 16.30 11.17
CA ALA A 68 -5.78 17.02 10.34
C ALA A 68 -7.09 16.25 10.14
N SER A 69 -8.20 16.95 10.37
CA SER A 69 -9.54 16.51 9.95
C SER A 69 -9.71 16.56 8.43
N THR A 70 -8.87 17.33 7.74
CA THR A 70 -8.84 17.43 6.28
C THR A 70 -7.41 17.42 5.76
N LEU A 71 -7.14 16.66 4.70
CA LEU A 71 -5.82 16.55 4.07
C LEU A 71 -5.87 17.03 2.63
N THR A 72 -4.88 17.81 2.22
CA THR A 72 -4.65 18.16 0.81
C THR A 72 -3.80 17.05 0.18
N LEU A 73 -4.43 16.16 -0.58
CA LEU A 73 -3.79 15.07 -1.30
C LEU A 73 -3.34 15.57 -2.67
N ASN A 74 -2.16 16.18 -2.74
CA ASN A 74 -1.48 16.56 -3.98
C ASN A 74 -0.80 15.35 -4.64
N LEU A 75 -1.62 14.42 -5.15
CA LEU A 75 -1.18 13.13 -5.69
C LEU A 75 -0.23 13.27 -6.88
N PHE A 76 -0.45 14.30 -7.71
CA PHE A 76 0.42 14.68 -8.82
C PHE A 76 0.29 16.18 -9.11
N ASP A 77 1.11 16.70 -10.03
CA ASP A 77 1.14 18.14 -10.34
C ASP A 77 -0.20 18.66 -10.91
N ASP A 78 -0.99 17.79 -11.52
CA ASP A 78 -2.32 18.04 -12.09
C ASP A 78 -3.47 17.38 -11.32
N VAL A 79 -3.17 16.64 -10.22
CA VAL A 79 -4.17 15.91 -9.44
C VAL A 79 -4.02 16.24 -7.97
N THR A 80 -4.92 17.10 -7.48
CA THR A 80 -5.02 17.47 -6.07
C THR A 80 -6.45 17.28 -5.59
N TYR A 81 -6.62 16.59 -4.46
CA TYR A 81 -7.91 16.40 -3.81
C TYR A 81 -7.88 16.88 -2.36
N THR A 82 -9.04 17.25 -1.83
CA THR A 82 -9.22 17.47 -0.39
C THR A 82 -9.88 16.25 0.21
N ALA A 83 -9.15 15.49 1.02
CA ALA A 83 -9.70 14.36 1.76
C ALA A 83 -10.22 14.84 3.11
N VAL A 84 -11.38 14.33 3.53
CA VAL A 84 -12.00 14.58 4.83
C VAL A 84 -11.93 13.30 5.64
N ASN A 85 -11.35 13.38 6.84
CA ASN A 85 -11.28 12.24 7.75
C ASN A 85 -12.70 11.85 8.18
N THR A 86 -13.02 10.57 8.05
CA THR A 86 -14.26 9.98 8.55
C THR A 86 -14.00 9.05 9.72
N LYS A 87 -12.81 8.44 9.79
CA LYS A 87 -12.44 7.48 10.82
C LYS A 87 -10.94 7.50 11.08
N LEU A 88 -10.56 7.32 12.34
CA LEU A 88 -9.17 7.12 12.75
C LEU A 88 -9.15 5.98 13.77
N GLU A 89 -8.43 4.91 13.47
CA GLU A 89 -8.43 3.69 14.28
C GLU A 89 -7.02 3.20 14.55
N PRO A 90 -6.77 2.53 15.69
CA PRO A 90 -5.51 1.81 15.86
C PRO A 90 -5.40 0.69 14.83
N ARG A 91 -4.17 0.28 14.51
CA ARG A 91 -3.97 -0.92 13.69
C ARG A 91 -4.39 -2.18 14.47
N PRO A 92 -4.86 -3.23 13.76
CA PRO A 92 -5.21 -4.51 14.37
C PRO A 92 -4.07 -5.12 15.18
N LEU A 93 -4.42 -6.08 16.06
CA LEU A 93 -3.45 -6.88 16.82
C LEU A 93 -2.45 -6.07 17.67
N GLY A 94 -2.77 -4.82 18.00
CA GLY A 94 -1.89 -3.93 18.77
C GLY A 94 -0.65 -3.47 18.00
N GLN A 95 -0.67 -3.59 16.67
CA GLN A 95 0.42 -3.13 15.81
C GLN A 95 0.60 -1.61 15.94
N PRO A 96 1.84 -1.09 15.82
CA PRO A 96 2.12 0.34 15.97
C PRO A 96 1.55 1.15 14.82
N GLY A 97 0.95 2.29 15.16
CA GLY A 97 0.37 3.24 14.23
C GLY A 97 -1.15 3.19 14.15
N TYR A 98 -1.71 3.60 13.00
CA TYR A 98 -3.15 3.84 12.86
C TYR A 98 -3.63 3.70 11.41
N ILE A 99 -4.95 3.53 11.25
CA ILE A 99 -5.66 3.55 9.98
C ILE A 99 -6.43 4.86 9.90
N TRP A 100 -6.10 5.69 8.92
CA TRP A 100 -6.84 6.89 8.57
C TRP A 100 -7.79 6.57 7.41
N SER A 101 -9.08 6.71 7.64
CA SER A 101 -10.10 6.54 6.60
C SER A 101 -10.83 7.85 6.35
N GLY A 102 -11.18 8.09 5.09
CA GLY A 102 -11.82 9.33 4.67
C GLY A 102 -12.47 9.24 3.30
N ARG A 103 -13.02 10.37 2.89
CA ARG A 103 -13.62 10.58 1.56
C ARG A 103 -13.08 11.85 0.93
N LEU A 104 -13.15 11.96 -0.39
CA LEU A 104 -12.74 13.17 -1.08
C LEU A 104 -13.92 14.14 -1.17
N ALA A 105 -13.70 15.39 -0.76
CA ALA A 105 -14.70 16.44 -0.76
C ALA A 105 -15.21 16.68 -2.20
N GLY A 106 -16.53 16.64 -2.37
CA GLY A 106 -17.18 16.89 -3.65
C GLY A 106 -17.09 15.73 -4.66
N ILE A 107 -16.55 14.57 -4.27
CA ILE A 107 -16.46 13.40 -5.14
C ILE A 107 -17.27 12.25 -4.53
N GLU A 108 -18.41 11.96 -5.13
CA GLU A 108 -19.24 10.82 -4.76
C GLU A 108 -18.51 9.50 -5.02
N MET A 109 -18.78 8.48 -4.19
CA MET A 109 -18.15 7.16 -4.26
C MET A 109 -16.61 7.19 -4.19
N SER A 110 -16.04 8.26 -3.62
CA SER A 110 -14.61 8.32 -3.32
C SER A 110 -14.31 7.70 -1.97
N SER A 111 -13.12 7.11 -1.86
CA SER A 111 -12.61 6.53 -0.62
C SER A 111 -11.12 6.82 -0.47
N VAL A 112 -10.69 6.96 0.77
CA VAL A 112 -9.29 7.10 1.14
C VAL A 112 -9.05 6.22 2.34
N THR A 113 -8.09 5.31 2.23
CA THR A 113 -7.63 4.48 3.35
C THR A 113 -6.11 4.55 3.39
N LEU A 114 -5.54 5.00 4.50
CA LEU A 114 -4.10 5.10 4.72
C LEU A 114 -3.75 4.34 6.01
N VAL A 115 -2.97 3.28 5.91
CA VAL A 115 -2.42 2.54 7.04
C VAL A 115 -1.03 3.05 7.32
N VAL A 116 -0.86 3.64 8.50
CA VAL A 116 0.35 4.29 8.95
C VAL A 116 1.01 3.42 10.00
N ASN A 117 2.27 3.06 9.78
CA ASN A 117 3.15 2.50 10.79
C ASN A 117 4.07 3.62 11.29
N ASP A 118 3.78 4.13 12.49
CA ASP A 118 4.48 5.29 13.05
C ASP A 118 5.91 4.97 13.55
N GLN A 119 6.22 3.69 13.78
CA GLN A 119 7.57 3.25 14.15
C GLN A 119 8.49 3.14 12.95
N SER A 120 8.00 2.59 11.83
CA SER A 120 8.82 2.41 10.62
C SER A 120 8.74 3.59 9.64
N GLY A 121 7.74 4.49 9.81
CA GLY A 121 7.45 5.54 8.83
C GLY A 121 6.89 4.99 7.51
N ILE A 122 6.40 3.75 7.51
CA ILE A 122 5.76 3.14 6.34
C ILE A 122 4.30 3.58 6.31
N VAL A 123 3.81 3.91 5.11
CA VAL A 123 2.42 4.22 4.86
C VAL A 123 2.01 3.46 3.62
N ASN A 124 1.01 2.60 3.76
CA ASN A 124 0.35 1.99 2.62
C ASN A 124 -1.05 2.56 2.49
N GLY A 125 -1.49 2.87 1.28
CA GLY A 125 -2.76 3.53 1.10
C GLY A 125 -3.41 3.29 -0.24
N MET A 126 -4.72 3.45 -0.26
CA MET A 126 -5.54 3.44 -1.46
C MET A 126 -6.43 4.69 -1.47
N ILE A 127 -6.46 5.35 -2.62
CA ILE A 127 -7.36 6.47 -2.90
C ILE A 127 -8.21 6.08 -4.11
N GLY A 128 -9.50 5.85 -3.88
CA GLY A 128 -10.47 5.53 -4.92
C GLY A 128 -11.21 6.78 -5.38
N VAL A 129 -11.33 6.92 -6.70
CA VAL A 129 -12.27 7.83 -7.37
C VAL A 129 -12.99 7.06 -8.47
N PRO A 130 -14.15 7.53 -8.95
CA PRO A 130 -14.79 6.89 -10.10
C PRO A 130 -13.83 6.74 -11.29
N GLY A 131 -13.55 5.50 -11.70
CA GLY A 131 -12.71 5.13 -12.85
C GLY A 131 -11.20 4.97 -12.56
N TYR A 132 -10.68 5.54 -11.47
CA TYR A 132 -9.25 5.47 -11.15
C TYR A 132 -9.00 5.10 -9.69
N ARG A 133 -7.87 4.46 -9.44
CA ARG A 133 -7.35 4.24 -8.09
C ARG A 133 -5.90 4.69 -8.01
N TYR A 134 -5.51 5.24 -6.88
CA TYR A 134 -4.13 5.59 -6.58
C TYR A 134 -3.65 4.77 -5.40
N ALA A 135 -2.55 4.04 -5.58
CA ALA A 135 -1.89 3.34 -4.49
C ALA A 135 -0.73 4.17 -3.97
N LEU A 136 -0.62 4.26 -2.66
CA LEU A 136 0.54 4.78 -1.93
C LEU A 136 1.27 3.58 -1.32
N SER A 137 2.54 3.40 -1.63
CA SER A 137 3.34 2.29 -1.08
C SER A 137 4.76 2.72 -0.76
N ALA A 138 5.34 2.20 0.32
CA ALA A 138 6.74 2.49 0.64
C ALA A 138 7.69 1.91 -0.42
N VAL A 139 8.75 2.64 -0.74
CA VAL A 139 9.79 2.21 -1.70
C VAL A 139 11.17 2.39 -1.11
N GLY A 140 11.97 1.32 -1.20
CA GLY A 140 13.34 1.30 -0.69
C GLY A 140 13.43 1.46 0.83
N GLN A 141 14.56 1.97 1.29
CA GLN A 141 14.84 2.26 2.70
C GLN A 141 14.92 3.79 2.85
N GLY A 142 14.17 4.37 3.79
CA GLY A 142 14.29 5.81 4.11
C GLY A 142 13.04 6.67 4.01
N GLY A 143 11.84 6.11 4.17
CA GLY A 143 10.60 6.90 4.30
C GLY A 143 10.12 7.59 3.02
N VAL A 144 10.57 7.09 1.86
CA VAL A 144 10.04 7.47 0.55
C VAL A 144 8.90 6.53 0.18
N HIS A 145 7.86 7.10 -0.43
CA HIS A 145 6.69 6.38 -0.92
C HIS A 145 6.49 6.65 -2.39
N GLU A 146 5.89 5.69 -3.09
CA GLU A 146 5.44 5.82 -4.45
C GLU A 146 3.94 6.07 -4.46
N ILE A 147 3.50 7.05 -5.23
CA ILE A 147 2.11 7.20 -5.64
C ILE A 147 2.00 6.67 -7.06
N ALA A 148 1.19 5.63 -7.25
CA ALA A 148 0.95 5.01 -8.54
C ALA A 148 -0.54 5.08 -8.91
N GLN A 149 -0.85 5.53 -10.12
CA GLN A 149 -2.21 5.55 -10.66
C GLN A 149 -2.50 4.26 -11.41
N TYR A 150 -3.70 3.72 -11.24
CA TYR A 150 -4.22 2.60 -11.99
C TYR A 150 -5.63 2.92 -12.49
N GLU A 151 -5.95 2.49 -13.70
CA GLU A 151 -7.33 2.44 -14.18
C GLU A 151 -8.04 1.24 -13.55
N LEU A 152 -9.30 1.43 -13.15
CA LEU A 152 -10.15 0.29 -12.79
C LEU A 152 -10.49 -0.48 -14.07
N GLY A 153 -9.76 -1.57 -14.33
CA GLY A 153 -10.09 -2.51 -15.40
C GLY A 153 -11.34 -3.34 -15.07
N SER A 154 -12.14 -3.64 -16.08
CA SER A 154 -13.35 -4.48 -16.01
C SER A 154 -13.03 -5.98 -15.94
N GLY A 155 -12.14 -6.39 -15.05
CA GLY A 155 -11.74 -7.80 -14.91
C GLY A 155 -12.96 -8.68 -14.65
N GLU A 156 -13.19 -9.69 -15.50
CA GLU A 156 -14.17 -10.75 -15.24
C GLU A 156 -13.82 -11.45 -13.93
N ILE A 157 -14.76 -11.47 -12.99
CA ILE A 157 -14.69 -12.36 -11.84
C ILE A 157 -15.04 -13.76 -12.35
N ALA A 158 -14.04 -14.64 -12.44
CA ALA A 158 -14.29 -16.06 -12.65
C ALA A 158 -14.86 -16.64 -11.34
N TYR A 159 -16.15 -16.96 -11.34
CA TYR A 159 -16.78 -17.67 -10.22
C TYR A 159 -16.28 -19.12 -10.23
N ALA A 160 -15.45 -19.48 -9.26
CA ALA A 160 -15.21 -20.88 -8.95
C ALA A 160 -16.52 -21.46 -8.37
N SER A 161 -17.14 -22.41 -9.06
CA SER A 161 -18.30 -23.13 -8.53
C SER A 161 -17.84 -24.07 -7.42
N THR A 162 -18.23 -23.80 -6.17
CA THR A 162 -18.03 -24.71 -5.05
C THR A 162 -19.14 -25.76 -5.00
N ASN A 163 -18.75 -27.02 -4.84
CA ASN A 163 -19.66 -28.07 -4.36
C ASN A 163 -19.82 -27.89 -2.85
N PHE A 164 -20.99 -27.42 -2.42
CA PHE A 164 -21.31 -27.25 -1.00
C PHE A 164 -21.59 -28.63 -0.39
N ILE A 165 -20.63 -29.20 0.35
CA ILE A 165 -20.93 -30.31 1.26
C ILE A 165 -21.54 -29.69 2.51
N ALA A 166 -22.85 -29.82 2.66
CA ALA A 166 -23.53 -29.42 3.88
C ALA A 166 -22.99 -30.25 5.06
N SER A 167 -22.25 -29.58 5.96
CA SER A 167 -21.83 -30.19 7.22
C SER A 167 -23.02 -30.26 8.17
N THR A 168 -23.12 -31.37 8.89
CA THR A 168 -24.25 -31.71 9.76
C THR A 168 -24.43 -30.67 10.88
N LEU A 169 -25.67 -30.22 11.06
CA LEU A 169 -26.09 -29.11 11.93
C LEU A 169 -25.64 -29.25 13.39
N LEU A 170 -24.60 -28.51 13.77
CA LEU A 170 -24.54 -27.91 15.10
C LEU A 170 -25.47 -26.69 15.10
N GLN A 171 -26.21 -26.46 16.19
CA GLN A 171 -27.03 -25.26 16.29
C GLN A 171 -26.12 -24.04 16.15
N PRO A 172 -26.32 -23.19 15.13
CA PRO A 172 -25.50 -22.01 14.96
C PRO A 172 -25.63 -21.17 16.21
N ARG A 173 -24.48 -20.72 16.74
CA ARG A 173 -24.46 -19.62 17.70
C ARG A 173 -25.24 -18.46 17.07
N VAL A 174 -26.00 -17.73 17.88
CA VAL A 174 -26.61 -16.49 17.38
C VAL A 174 -25.46 -15.55 17.04
N ASP A 175 -25.22 -15.45 15.75
CA ASP A 175 -24.30 -14.54 15.09
C ASP A 175 -25.16 -13.71 14.13
N ASP A 176 -25.00 -12.39 14.19
CA ASP A 176 -25.74 -11.47 13.33
C ASP A 176 -25.03 -11.25 11.98
N GLY A 177 -23.86 -11.87 11.78
CA GLY A 177 -23.05 -11.79 10.57
C GLY A 177 -22.45 -10.40 10.35
N SER A 178 -22.40 -9.56 11.39
CA SER A 178 -21.80 -8.23 11.31
C SER A 178 -20.28 -8.27 11.37
N GLU A 179 -19.69 -9.35 11.85
CA GLU A 179 -18.25 -9.55 11.96
C GLU A 179 -17.86 -10.91 11.38
N ILE A 180 -16.77 -10.96 10.63
CA ILE A 180 -16.15 -12.19 10.15
C ILE A 180 -14.71 -12.19 10.66
N ASP A 181 -14.40 -13.13 11.56
CA ASP A 181 -13.06 -13.30 12.10
C ASP A 181 -12.16 -13.96 11.04
N ILE A 182 -11.05 -13.30 10.69
CA ILE A 182 -10.14 -13.76 9.65
C ILE A 182 -8.73 -13.99 10.19
N LEU A 183 -8.21 -15.20 9.96
CA LEU A 183 -6.80 -15.54 10.10
C LEU A 183 -6.12 -15.34 8.74
N VAL A 184 -5.07 -14.52 8.69
CA VAL A 184 -4.26 -14.37 7.49
C VAL A 184 -2.95 -15.13 7.65
N ILE A 185 -2.65 -16.02 6.71
CA ILE A 185 -1.36 -16.69 6.62
C ILE A 185 -0.62 -16.22 5.37
N TYR A 186 0.70 -16.21 5.41
CA TYR A 186 1.49 -15.84 4.25
C TYR A 186 2.74 -16.71 4.11
N THR A 187 3.11 -16.96 2.87
CA THR A 187 4.27 -17.77 2.49
C THR A 187 5.57 -16.94 2.51
N PRO A 188 6.75 -17.58 2.46
CA PRO A 188 8.02 -16.86 2.32
C PRO A 188 8.10 -16.04 1.02
N GLY A 189 7.52 -16.55 -0.07
CA GLY A 189 7.46 -15.86 -1.36
C GLY A 189 6.60 -14.60 -1.31
N ALA A 190 5.40 -14.70 -0.74
CA ALA A 190 4.53 -13.56 -0.49
C ALA A 190 5.23 -12.49 0.35
N LYS A 191 5.85 -12.89 1.47
CA LYS A 191 6.61 -11.97 2.33
C LYS A 191 7.67 -11.20 1.53
N SER A 192 8.50 -11.91 0.76
CA SER A 192 9.57 -11.29 -0.02
C SER A 192 9.05 -10.28 -1.05
N ILE A 193 7.93 -10.59 -1.71
CA ILE A 193 7.30 -9.69 -2.66
C ILE A 193 6.70 -8.48 -1.94
N MET A 194 5.95 -8.69 -0.85
CA MET A 194 5.29 -7.62 -0.13
C MET A 194 6.31 -6.65 0.49
N GLU A 195 7.34 -7.15 1.18
CA GLU A 195 8.39 -6.30 1.73
C GLU A 195 9.11 -5.50 0.63
N ARG A 196 9.22 -6.05 -0.58
CA ARG A 196 9.82 -5.35 -1.73
C ARG A 196 8.89 -4.30 -2.35
N VAL A 197 7.59 -4.56 -2.44
CA VAL A 197 6.62 -3.73 -3.19
C VAL A 197 5.90 -2.71 -2.32
N VAL A 198 5.58 -3.08 -1.08
CA VAL A 198 4.77 -2.30 -0.12
C VAL A 198 5.51 -2.04 1.20
N GLY A 199 6.77 -2.49 1.30
CA GLY A 199 7.70 -2.17 2.40
C GLY A 199 7.56 -3.05 3.64
N ASP A 200 6.33 -3.44 4.00
CA ASP A 200 6.05 -4.23 5.20
C ASP A 200 4.82 -5.12 5.01
N VAL A 201 4.93 -6.38 5.40
CA VAL A 201 3.87 -7.38 5.20
C VAL A 201 2.65 -7.08 6.07
N ASP A 202 2.85 -6.72 7.34
CA ASP A 202 1.75 -6.47 8.29
C ASP A 202 0.97 -5.21 7.87
N THR A 203 1.67 -4.13 7.51
CA THR A 203 1.03 -2.89 7.04
C THR A 203 0.23 -3.11 5.76
N ALA A 204 0.68 -4.03 4.90
CA ALA A 204 -0.03 -4.36 3.67
C ALA A 204 -1.27 -5.24 3.93
N ILE A 205 -1.19 -6.20 4.85
CA ILE A 205 -2.35 -7.01 5.29
C ILE A 205 -3.39 -6.10 5.94
N ASP A 206 -2.98 -5.25 6.88
CA ASP A 206 -3.86 -4.27 7.53
C ASP A 206 -4.54 -3.36 6.49
N GLY A 207 -3.80 -2.93 5.48
CA GLY A 207 -4.32 -2.13 4.36
C GLY A 207 -5.37 -2.86 3.54
N ALA A 208 -5.17 -4.15 3.26
CA ALA A 208 -6.13 -4.96 2.53
C ALA A 208 -7.43 -5.17 3.33
N ILE A 209 -7.33 -5.44 4.63
CA ILE A 209 -8.48 -5.57 5.54
C ILE A 209 -9.24 -4.24 5.64
N ALA A 210 -8.53 -3.15 5.94
CA ALA A 210 -9.13 -1.82 6.09
C ALA A 210 -9.82 -1.36 4.81
N HIS A 211 -9.20 -1.58 3.64
CA HIS A 211 -9.80 -1.21 2.36
C HIS A 211 -11.04 -2.05 2.05
N THR A 212 -11.02 -3.37 2.34
CA THR A 212 -12.20 -4.22 2.15
C THR A 212 -13.37 -3.76 3.03
N ASN A 213 -13.10 -3.47 4.29
CA ASN A 213 -14.08 -2.93 5.24
C ASN A 213 -14.63 -1.56 4.80
N GLN A 214 -13.78 -0.72 4.22
CA GLN A 214 -14.21 0.55 3.64
C GLN A 214 -15.14 0.32 2.43
N ILE A 215 -14.82 -0.63 1.55
CA ILE A 215 -15.70 -1.02 0.42
C ILE A 215 -17.04 -1.54 0.92
N PHE A 216 -17.06 -2.39 1.95
CA PHE A 216 -18.30 -2.88 2.57
C PHE A 216 -19.15 -1.72 3.10
N THR A 217 -18.52 -0.82 3.85
CA THR A 217 -19.17 0.39 4.40
C THR A 217 -19.75 1.27 3.30
N ASP A 218 -18.98 1.55 2.25
CA ASP A 218 -19.41 2.38 1.14
C ASP A 218 -20.51 1.72 0.30
N SER A 219 -20.58 0.39 0.31
CA SER A 219 -21.62 -0.41 -0.36
C SER A 219 -22.86 -0.66 0.52
N GLY A 220 -22.89 -0.15 1.76
CA GLY A 220 -23.98 -0.39 2.71
C GLY A 220 -24.05 -1.83 3.22
N ILE A 221 -22.97 -2.60 3.08
CA ILE A 221 -22.82 -3.94 3.64
C ILE A 221 -22.47 -3.78 5.12
N THR A 222 -23.25 -4.41 6.00
CA THR A 222 -23.09 -4.29 7.46
C THR A 222 -21.94 -5.13 8.01
N THR A 223 -21.57 -6.22 7.32
CA THR A 223 -20.48 -7.10 7.68
C THR A 223 -19.12 -6.39 7.60
N GLN A 224 -18.23 -6.70 8.54
CA GLN A 224 -16.85 -6.23 8.59
C GLN A 224 -15.91 -7.41 8.84
N LEU A 225 -14.70 -7.35 8.28
CA LEU A 225 -13.64 -8.30 8.57
C LEU A 225 -12.90 -7.88 9.84
N ASN A 226 -12.68 -8.83 10.75
CA ASN A 226 -11.89 -8.65 11.95
C ASN A 226 -10.63 -9.53 11.89
N LEU A 227 -9.48 -8.91 11.76
CA LEU A 227 -8.21 -9.63 11.68
C LEU A 227 -7.83 -10.16 13.08
N VAL A 228 -8.02 -11.46 13.29
CA VAL A 228 -7.79 -12.10 14.60
C VAL A 228 -6.37 -12.59 14.79
N HIS A 229 -5.67 -12.95 13.70
CA HIS A 229 -4.26 -13.34 13.77
C HIS A 229 -3.59 -13.28 12.39
N VAL A 230 -2.27 -13.13 12.40
CA VAL A 230 -1.41 -13.20 11.23
C VAL A 230 -0.27 -14.19 11.50
N GLN A 231 -0.03 -15.12 10.57
CA GLN A 231 1.01 -16.14 10.76
C GLN A 231 1.84 -16.37 9.48
N PRO A 232 3.19 -16.22 9.52
CA PRO A 232 4.04 -16.80 8.49
C PRO A 232 3.94 -18.32 8.51
N ILE A 233 3.71 -18.93 7.36
CA ILE A 233 3.69 -20.37 7.18
C ILE A 233 4.88 -20.82 6.33
N PHE A 234 5.49 -21.95 6.69
CA PHE A 234 6.55 -22.54 5.89
C PHE A 234 5.94 -23.44 4.80
N TYR A 235 5.36 -22.79 3.79
CA TYR A 235 4.85 -23.43 2.58
C TYR A 235 5.64 -22.92 1.39
N LEU A 236 6.16 -23.84 0.57
CA LEU A 236 6.84 -23.50 -0.67
C LEU A 236 5.83 -23.58 -1.80
N GLU A 237 5.54 -22.44 -2.41
CA GLU A 237 4.61 -22.39 -3.54
C GLU A 237 5.11 -23.21 -4.73
N GLN A 238 4.17 -23.75 -5.50
CA GLN A 238 4.51 -24.44 -6.73
C GLN A 238 5.19 -23.48 -7.72
N PRO A 239 6.23 -23.91 -8.44
CA PRO A 239 6.94 -23.05 -9.39
C PRO A 239 6.07 -22.62 -10.58
N ASN A 240 5.03 -23.40 -10.89
CA ASN A 240 3.95 -23.00 -11.78
C ASN A 240 2.80 -22.50 -10.91
N VAL A 241 2.33 -21.28 -11.14
CA VAL A 241 1.20 -20.69 -10.39
C VAL A 241 -0.03 -21.56 -10.58
N ASP A 242 -0.42 -22.27 -9.53
CA ASP A 242 -1.63 -23.08 -9.45
C ASP A 242 -2.32 -22.81 -8.10
N PHE A 243 -3.18 -21.79 -8.10
CA PHE A 243 -3.91 -21.39 -6.91
C PHE A 243 -4.91 -22.46 -6.44
N ASP A 244 -5.38 -23.33 -7.34
CA ASP A 244 -6.29 -24.42 -6.97
C ASP A 244 -5.54 -25.52 -6.21
N ALA A 245 -4.31 -25.86 -6.64
CA ALA A 245 -3.45 -26.78 -5.89
C ALA A 245 -3.09 -26.24 -4.50
N ASP A 246 -2.70 -24.96 -4.43
CA ASP A 246 -2.40 -24.28 -3.17
C ASP A 246 -3.62 -24.24 -2.23
N LEU A 247 -4.83 -23.98 -2.77
CA LEU A 247 -6.07 -24.02 -2.00
C LEU A 247 -6.41 -25.44 -1.52
N ASN A 248 -6.21 -26.46 -2.35
CA ASN A 248 -6.43 -27.85 -1.96
C ASN A 248 -5.54 -28.27 -0.79
N ASN A 249 -4.25 -27.90 -0.82
CA ASN A 249 -3.31 -28.14 0.27
C ASN A 249 -3.72 -27.37 1.55
N LEU A 250 -4.27 -26.16 1.42
CA LEU A 250 -4.79 -25.42 2.57
C LEU A 250 -6.05 -26.06 3.18
N MET A 251 -6.91 -26.67 2.35
CA MET A 251 -8.12 -27.34 2.79
C MET A 251 -7.85 -28.71 3.42
N GLY A 252 -6.74 -29.37 3.05
CA GLY A 252 -6.28 -30.61 3.67
C GLY A 252 -5.94 -30.42 5.15
N THR A 253 -6.25 -31.41 5.99
CA THR A 253 -6.03 -31.37 7.45
C THR A 253 -5.01 -32.41 7.95
N ASP A 254 -4.56 -33.30 7.06
CA ASP A 254 -3.61 -34.38 7.35
C ASP A 254 -2.95 -34.85 6.03
N ASP A 255 -2.57 -33.89 5.18
CA ASP A 255 -1.93 -34.17 3.88
C ASP A 255 -0.42 -33.84 3.87
N GLY A 256 0.09 -33.37 5.01
CA GLY A 256 1.48 -32.98 5.20
C GLY A 256 1.78 -31.54 4.80
N TYR A 257 0.78 -30.78 4.35
CA TYR A 257 0.91 -29.38 3.97
C TYR A 257 0.04 -28.51 4.87
N MET A 258 0.68 -27.60 5.62
CA MET A 258 -0.03 -26.57 6.38
C MET A 258 -1.09 -27.13 7.36
N ASP A 259 -1.00 -28.40 7.78
CA ASP A 259 -1.97 -29.06 8.66
C ASP A 259 -2.21 -28.28 9.98
N ASP A 260 -1.17 -27.61 10.47
CA ASP A 260 -1.21 -26.77 11.67
C ASP A 260 -2.16 -25.56 11.54
N VAL A 261 -2.52 -25.14 10.32
CA VAL A 261 -3.38 -23.97 10.07
C VAL A 261 -4.80 -24.17 10.62
N HIS A 262 -5.32 -25.40 10.61
CA HIS A 262 -6.64 -25.68 11.18
C HIS A 262 -6.63 -25.55 12.69
N ALA A 263 -5.55 -25.96 13.36
CA ALA A 263 -5.37 -25.74 14.78
C ALA A 263 -5.22 -24.25 15.13
N LEU A 264 -4.54 -23.47 14.28
CA LEU A 264 -4.46 -22.00 14.42
C LEU A 264 -5.85 -21.36 14.27
N ARG A 265 -6.62 -21.76 13.25
CA ARG A 265 -7.99 -21.29 13.03
C ARG A 265 -8.84 -21.53 14.28
N ASP A 266 -8.81 -22.73 14.84
CA ASP A 266 -9.56 -23.06 16.06
C ASP A 266 -9.07 -22.28 17.28
N LEU A 267 -7.74 -22.12 17.42
CA LEU A 267 -7.12 -21.40 18.53
C LEU A 267 -7.50 -19.92 18.57
N TYR A 268 -7.50 -19.27 17.41
CA TYR A 268 -7.85 -17.85 17.26
C TYR A 268 -9.33 -17.64 16.94
N GLN A 269 -10.12 -18.72 16.90
CA GLN A 269 -11.56 -18.71 16.63
C GLN A 269 -11.93 -18.05 15.30
N ALA A 270 -11.07 -18.20 14.27
CA ALA A 270 -11.30 -17.57 12.97
C ALA A 270 -12.40 -18.28 12.16
N ASP A 271 -13.32 -17.50 11.60
CA ASP A 271 -14.34 -17.98 10.67
C ASP A 271 -13.71 -18.37 9.33
N LEU A 272 -12.77 -17.54 8.85
CA LEU A 272 -12.07 -17.69 7.58
C LEU A 272 -10.55 -17.75 7.76
N VAL A 273 -9.91 -18.48 6.85
CA VAL A 273 -8.47 -18.45 6.63
C VAL A 273 -8.21 -17.90 5.24
N ALA A 274 -7.39 -16.85 5.15
CA ALA A 274 -6.89 -16.34 3.88
C ALA A 274 -5.39 -16.56 3.78
N MET A 275 -4.95 -17.19 2.69
CA MET A 275 -3.54 -17.35 2.38
C MET A 275 -3.09 -16.33 1.33
N ILE A 276 -2.02 -15.62 1.63
CA ILE A 276 -1.30 -14.79 0.66
C ILE A 276 -0.10 -15.58 0.17
N SER A 277 -0.09 -15.92 -1.11
CA SER A 277 1.01 -16.58 -1.80
C SER A 277 1.71 -15.63 -2.78
N GLY A 278 2.97 -15.90 -3.10
CA GLY A 278 3.77 -15.06 -3.97
C GLY A 278 4.86 -15.84 -4.69
N VAL A 279 4.66 -16.11 -5.98
CA VAL A 279 5.64 -16.87 -6.77
C VAL A 279 6.91 -16.07 -7.06
N TRP A 280 8.06 -16.73 -6.92
CA TRP A 280 9.39 -16.14 -7.08
C TRP A 280 9.78 -15.80 -8.54
N PHE A 281 9.00 -16.24 -9.53
CA PHE A 281 9.34 -16.18 -10.96
C PHE A 281 8.26 -15.55 -11.88
N ALA A 282 7.46 -14.60 -11.36
CA ALA A 282 6.57 -13.78 -12.20
C ALA A 282 7.24 -12.46 -12.63
#